data_AF-E0VUB9-F1
#
_entry.id   AF-E0VUB9-F1
#
_cell.length_a   1.000
_cell.length_b   1.000
_cell.length_c   1.000
_cell.angle_alpha   90.00
_cell.angle_beta   90.00
_cell.angle_gamma   90.00
#
_symmetry.space_group_name_H-M   'P 1'
#
loop_
_entity.id
_entity.type
_entity.pdbx_description
1 polymer ?
#
loop_
_entity_poly.entity_id
_entity_poly.type
_entity_poly.pdbx_seq_one_letter_code
_entity_poly.pdbx_strand_id
1 'polypeptide(L)'
;MGDGTQTPCKNFQPNELKNLEDAMEELILCDESDGKLLLLMGEVFMCLTLKDTKKALEKNKQKIMADILELEELSEVLKLNMSTLKTELYGKFGNHINLEEDE
;
A
#
# COMPACT_ATOMS: atom_id res chain seq x y z
N MET A 1 -8.82 25.19 -10.07
CA MET A 1 -7.85 24.19 -10.54
C MET A 1 -7.15 23.66 -9.31
N GLY A 2 -7.60 22.52 -8.78
CA GLY A 2 -6.94 21.88 -7.65
C GLY A 2 -5.97 20.85 -8.21
N ASP A 3 -4.68 21.20 -8.26
CA ASP A 3 -3.62 20.21 -8.44
C ASP A 3 -3.34 19.58 -7.07
N GLY A 4 -4.26 18.70 -6.67
CA GLY A 4 -3.97 17.74 -5.62
C GLY A 4 -3.02 16.73 -6.22
N THR A 5 -1.72 16.88 -5.95
CA THR A 5 -0.70 15.86 -6.17
C THR A 5 -0.98 14.69 -5.25
N GLN A 6 -2.03 13.93 -5.58
CA GLN A 6 -2.39 12.69 -4.92
C GLN A 6 -1.26 11.71 -5.22
N THR A 7 -0.43 11.48 -4.21
CA THR A 7 0.75 10.63 -4.26
C THR A 7 0.37 9.29 -4.92
N PRO A 8 1.01 8.91 -6.05
CA PRO A 8 0.60 7.73 -6.84
C PRO A 8 0.53 6.44 -6.02
N CYS A 9 1.34 6.36 -4.96
CA CYS A 9 1.46 5.21 -4.08
C CYS A 9 0.13 4.85 -3.40
N LYS A 10 -0.72 5.84 -3.04
CA LYS A 10 -1.95 5.59 -2.28
C LYS A 10 -3.06 4.93 -3.08
N ASN A 11 -3.08 5.10 -4.41
CA ASN A 11 -4.14 4.53 -5.27
C ASN A 11 -3.74 3.17 -5.88
N PHE A 12 -2.44 2.86 -5.93
CA PHE A 12 -1.95 1.61 -6.50
C PHE A 12 -2.23 0.42 -5.57
N GLN A 13 -1.95 0.59 -4.28
CA GLN A 13 -2.14 -0.43 -3.24
C GLN A 13 -3.61 -0.92 -3.09
N PRO A 14 -4.64 -0.06 -3.02
CA PRO A 14 -6.03 -0.51 -2.95
C PRO A 14 -6.52 -1.18 -4.23
N ASN A 15 -6.02 -0.77 -5.40
CA ASN A 15 -6.35 -1.43 -6.66
C ASN A 15 -5.74 -2.83 -6.75
N GLU A 16 -4.49 -3.01 -6.32
CA GLU A 16 -3.86 -4.33 -6.25
C GLU A 16 -4.58 -5.26 -5.27
N LEU A 17 -4.98 -4.75 -4.11
CA LEU A 17 -5.71 -5.54 -3.12
C LEU A 17 -7.09 -5.97 -3.65
N LYS A 18 -7.80 -5.09 -4.33
CA LYS A 18 -9.07 -5.41 -4.98
C LYS A 18 -8.90 -6.46 -6.09
N ASN A 19 -7.91 -6.28 -6.96
CA ASN A 19 -7.62 -7.26 -8.03
C ASN A 19 -7.30 -8.65 -7.45
N LEU A 20 -6.63 -8.70 -6.30
CA LEU A 20 -6.31 -9.93 -5.60
C LEU A 20 -7.55 -10.58 -5.00
N GLU A 21 -8.47 -9.78 -4.42
CA GLU A 21 -9.75 -10.25 -3.89
C GLU A 21 -10.65 -10.79 -5.00
N ASP A 22 -10.80 -10.06 -6.11
CA ASP A 22 -11.57 -10.48 -7.29
C ASP A 22 -11.01 -11.81 -7.84
N ALA A 23 -9.68 -11.94 -7.96
CA ALA A 23 -9.03 -13.18 -8.40
C ALA A 23 -9.23 -14.35 -7.41
N MET A 24 -9.28 -14.08 -6.11
CA MET A 24 -9.58 -15.11 -5.10
C MET A 24 -11.03 -15.58 -5.20
N GLU A 25 -11.98 -14.68 -5.44
CA GLU A 25 -13.40 -15.01 -5.61
C GLU A 25 -13.65 -15.87 -6.85
N GLU A 26 -13.03 -15.53 -7.98
CA GLU A 26 -13.09 -16.36 -9.19
C GLU A 26 -12.53 -17.78 -8.96
N LEU A 27 -11.48 -17.89 -8.14
CA LEU A 27 -10.84 -19.16 -7.80
C LEU A 27 -11.66 -20.05 -6.85
N ILE A 28 -12.74 -19.53 -6.25
CA ILE A 28 -13.69 -20.32 -5.45
C ILE A 28 -14.52 -21.24 -6.36
N LEU A 29 -14.76 -20.84 -7.61
CA LEU A 29 -15.56 -21.58 -8.59
C LEU A 29 -14.77 -22.71 -9.29
N CYS A 30 -13.44 -22.72 -9.17
CA CYS A 30 -12.58 -23.76 -9.72
C CYS A 30 -12.53 -24.99 -8.79
N ASP A 31 -12.66 -26.19 -9.37
CA ASP A 31 -12.53 -27.43 -8.64
C ASP A 31 -11.06 -27.84 -8.49
N GLU A 32 -10.71 -28.51 -7.39
CA GLU A 32 -9.33 -29.01 -7.16
C GLU A 32 -8.88 -30.04 -8.22
N SER A 33 -9.83 -30.62 -8.95
CA SER A 33 -9.58 -31.53 -10.09
C SER A 33 -9.19 -30.81 -11.39
N ASP A 34 -9.35 -29.49 -11.48
CA ASP A 34 -9.18 -28.73 -12.74
C ASP A 34 -7.70 -28.49 -13.13
N GLY A 35 -6.75 -29.06 -12.39
CA GLY A 35 -5.33 -29.09 -12.75
C GLY A 35 -4.51 -27.92 -12.19
N LYS A 36 -3.42 -27.58 -12.89
CA LYS A 36 -2.49 -26.51 -12.49
C LYS A 36 -2.88 -25.18 -13.12
N LEU A 37 -2.77 -24.11 -12.35
CA LEU A 37 -3.07 -22.73 -12.74
C LEU A 37 -1.80 -21.95 -13.00
N LEU A 38 -1.87 -21.00 -13.93
CA LEU A 38 -0.80 -20.05 -14.20
C LEU A 38 -1.04 -18.78 -13.38
N LEU A 39 -0.19 -18.52 -12.39
CA LEU A 39 -0.19 -17.30 -11.60
C LEU A 39 0.82 -16.31 -12.20
N LEU A 40 0.37 -15.13 -12.59
CA LEU A 40 1.25 -14.01 -12.99
C LEU A 40 1.71 -13.25 -11.74
N MET A 41 3.03 -13.10 -11.58
CA MET A 41 3.65 -12.30 -10.54
C MET A 41 4.70 -11.39 -11.17
N GLY A 42 4.44 -10.09 -11.18
CA GLY A 42 5.26 -9.12 -11.93
C GLY A 42 5.23 -9.43 -13.42
N GLU A 43 6.33 -9.96 -13.94
CA GLU A 43 6.48 -10.31 -15.37
C GLU A 43 6.61 -11.83 -15.60
N VAL A 44 6.45 -12.65 -14.55
CA VAL A 44 6.70 -14.10 -14.60
C VAL A 44 5.43 -14.89 -14.32
N PHE A 45 5.20 -15.96 -15.09
CA PHE A 45 4.14 -16.93 -14.84
C PHE A 45 4.66 -18.15 -14.06
N MET A 46 3.95 -18.53 -13.01
CA MET A 46 4.22 -19.72 -12.21
C MET A 46 3.08 -20.72 -12.32
N CYS A 47 3.42 -21.99 -12.57
CA CYS A 47 2.46 -23.07 -12.71
C CYS A 47 2.24 -23.74 -11.35
N LEU A 48 1.15 -23.42 -10.66
CA LEU A 48 0.86 -23.80 -9.28
C LEU A 48 -0.41 -24.65 -9.19
N THR A 49 -0.54 -25.44 -8.13
CA THR A 49 -1.81 -26.11 -7.83
C THR A 49 -2.82 -25.10 -7.28
N LEU A 50 -4.11 -25.40 -7.37
CA LEU A 50 -5.16 -24.51 -6.83
C LEU A 50 -4.94 -24.16 -5.35
N LYS A 51 -4.50 -25.12 -4.55
CA LYS A 51 -4.14 -24.92 -3.14
C LYS A 51 -2.95 -23.97 -2.95
N ASP A 52 -1.91 -24.15 -3.75
CA ASP A 52 -0.70 -23.31 -3.68
C ASP A 52 -0.98 -21.90 -4.18
N THR A 53 -1.81 -21.76 -5.23
CA THR A 53 -2.27 -20.47 -5.75
C THR A 53 -3.06 -19.72 -4.68
N LYS A 54 -4.05 -20.35 -4.04
CA LYS A 54 -4.81 -19.73 -2.93
C LYS A 54 -3.89 -19.26 -1.80
N LYS A 55 -2.91 -20.07 -1.42
CA LYS A 55 -1.93 -19.71 -0.38
C LYS A 55 -1.01 -18.55 -0.80
N ALA A 56 -0.61 -18.51 -2.08
CA ALA A 56 0.22 -17.44 -2.61
C ALA A 56 -0.53 -16.11 -2.66
N LEU A 57 -1.80 -16.11 -3.10
CA LEU A 57 -2.66 -14.93 -3.07
C LEU A 57 -2.85 -14.43 -1.64
N GLU A 58 -3.21 -15.29 -0.70
CA GLU A 58 -3.40 -14.89 0.71
C GLU A 58 -2.13 -14.29 1.32
N LYS A 59 -0.96 -14.88 1.05
CA LYS A 59 0.32 -14.34 1.52
C LYS A 59 0.62 -12.97 0.92
N ASN A 60 0.32 -12.76 -0.37
CA ASN A 60 0.51 -11.46 -1.01
C ASN A 60 -0.43 -10.42 -0.40
N LYS A 61 -1.69 -10.77 -0.12
CA LYS A 61 -2.65 -9.89 0.56
C LYS A 61 -2.09 -9.39 1.90
N GLN A 62 -1.64 -10.33 2.73
CA GLN A 62 -1.10 -10.03 4.05
C GLN A 62 0.15 -9.14 3.97
N LYS A 63 1.01 -9.39 2.97
CA LYS A 63 2.18 -8.54 2.73
C LYS A 63 1.79 -7.12 2.37
N ILE A 64 0.88 -6.94 1.41
CA ILE A 64 0.43 -5.61 0.97
C ILE A 64 -0.21 -4.86 2.15
N MET A 65 -1.03 -5.53 2.97
CA MET A 65 -1.62 -4.92 4.16
C MET A 65 -0.58 -4.50 5.21
N ALA A 66 0.44 -5.32 5.43
CA ALA A 66 1.54 -4.98 6.35
C ALA A 66 2.34 -3.77 5.84
N ASP A 67 2.66 -3.75 4.53
CA ASP A 67 3.39 -2.64 3.91
C ASP A 67 2.58 -1.33 3.98
N ILE A 68 1.25 -1.38 3.82
CA ILE A 68 0.36 -0.21 4.01
C ILE A 68 0.47 0.32 5.44
N LEU A 69 0.33 -0.56 6.44
CA LEU A 69 0.38 -0.16 7.85
C LEU A 69 1.72 0.46 8.24
N GLU A 70 2.83 -0.13 7.77
CA GLU A 70 4.18 0.40 8.01
C GLU A 70 4.35 1.79 7.39
N LEU A 71 3.87 1.99 6.16
CA LEU A 71 3.94 3.29 5.49
C LEU A 71 3.07 4.36 6.18
N GLU A 72 1.89 3.97 6.68
CA GLU A 72 1.03 4.86 7.45
C GLU A 72 1.69 5.28 8.77
N GLU A 73 2.29 4.33 9.50
CA GLU A 73 3.02 4.60 10.73
C GLU A 73 4.21 5.54 10.48
N LEU A 74 5.03 5.25 9.45
CA LEU A 74 6.15 6.10 9.07
C LEU A 74 5.70 7.52 8.70
N SER A 75 4.58 7.65 7.99
CA SER A 75 3.98 8.95 7.66
C SER A 75 3.58 9.73 8.91
N GLU A 76 2.93 9.08 9.88
CA GLU A 76 2.54 9.73 11.14
C GLU A 76 3.76 10.14 11.98
N VAL A 77 4.79 9.29 12.07
CA VAL A 77 6.05 9.63 12.73
C VAL A 77 6.71 10.85 12.08
N LEU A 78 6.72 10.92 10.74
CA LEU A 78 7.31 12.05 10.03
C LEU A 78 6.55 13.35 10.29
N LYS A 79 5.21 13.31 10.30
CA LYS A 79 4.37 14.47 10.66
C LYS A 79 4.62 14.94 12.08
N LEU A 80 4.74 14.01 13.03
CA LEU A 80 5.04 14.32 14.43
C LEU A 80 6.42 14.99 14.57
N ASN A 81 7.43 14.44 13.89
CA ASN A 81 8.78 15.01 13.87
C ASN A 81 8.78 16.42 13.27
N MET A 82 8.06 16.62 12.16
CA MET A 82 7.88 17.94 11.55
C MET A 82 7.20 18.94 12.50
N SER A 83 6.12 18.53 13.17
CA SER A 83 5.42 19.38 14.15
C SER A 83 6.30 19.77 15.33
N THR A 84 7.05 18.80 15.86
CA THR A 84 8.00 19.02 16.96
C THR A 84 9.10 19.99 16.54
N LEU A 85 9.69 19.78 15.37
CA LEU A 85 10.75 20.65 14.85
C LEU A 85 10.24 22.06 14.56
N LYS A 86 9.03 22.22 13.99
CA LYS A 86 8.39 23.53 13.81
C LYS A 86 8.23 24.24 15.16
N THR A 87 7.76 23.53 16.18
CA THR A 87 7.60 24.08 17.53
C THR A 87 8.92 24.55 18.13
N GLU A 88 9.99 23.76 18.00
CA GLU A 88 11.32 24.16 18.47
C GLU A 88 11.87 25.39 17.73
N LEU A 89 11.67 25.45 16.41
CA LEU A 89 12.11 26.57 15.59
C LEU A 89 11.35 27.85 15.94
N TYR A 90 10.03 27.80 16.06
CA TYR A 90 9.23 28.94 16.53
C TYR A 90 9.56 29.33 17.97
N GLY A 91 9.89 28.38 18.84
CA GLY A 91 10.35 28.66 20.20
C GLY A 91 11.70 29.40 20.26
N LYS A 92 12.63 29.10 19.34
CA LYS A 92 13.96 29.74 19.29
C LYS A 92 14.00 31.03 18.49
N PHE A 93 13.30 31.10 17.37
CA PHE A 93 13.35 32.21 16.42
C PHE A 93 12.11 33.11 16.48
N GLY A 94 11.04 32.70 17.16
CA GLY A 94 9.81 33.49 17.29
C GLY A 94 9.26 33.93 15.94
N ASN A 95 8.92 35.21 15.82
CA ASN A 95 8.37 35.81 14.60
C ASN A 95 9.44 36.16 13.54
N HIS A 96 10.72 35.79 13.74
CA HIS A 96 11.78 36.06 12.76
C HIS A 96 11.77 35.09 11.57
N ILE A 97 10.98 34.02 11.66
CA ILE A 97 10.83 33.01 10.60
C ILE A 97 9.33 32.74 10.36
N ASN A 98 8.97 32.40 9.12
CA ASN A 98 7.65 31.88 8.78
C ASN A 98 7.83 30.53 8.08
N LEU A 99 7.28 29.46 8.68
CA LEU A 99 7.38 28.06 8.25
C LEU A 99 6.01 27.46 7.88
N GLU A 100 5.00 28.30 7.73
CA GLU A 100 3.73 27.93 7.12
C GLU A 100 3.94 27.77 5.61
N GLU A 101 3.42 26.69 5.04
CA GLU A 101 3.34 26.53 3.59
C GLU A 101 2.22 27.46 3.11
N ASP A 102 2.48 28.32 2.12
CA ASP A 102 1.39 28.94 1.35
C ASP A 102 0.54 27.79 0.77
N GLU A 103 -0.76 27.78 1.10
CA GLU A 103 -1.76 26.74 0.76
C GLU A 103 -1.65 26.15 -0.66
#